data_AF-A0A742R5J6-F1
#
_entry.id   AF-A0A742R5J6-F1
#
_cell.length_a   1.000
_cell.length_b   1.000
_cell.length_c   1.000
_cell.angle_alpha   90.00
_cell.angle_beta   90.00
_cell.angle_gamma   90.00
#
_symmetry.space_group_name_H-M   'P 1'
#
loop_
_entity.id
_entity.type
_entity.pdbx_description
1 polymer ?
#
loop_
_entity_poly.entity_id
_entity_poly.type
_entity_poly.pdbx_seq_one_letter_code
_entity_poly.pdbx_strand_id
1 'polypeptide(L)'
;MGIIPILALKAKIRIPPPRKAGIGSRTLSIKRWQKPSGGTRMFIFHTVQEDKLLTTYKDIVQSYSVLQKRNAMTRDTLRKEAQDLFECYVSSLNLESRVIDTPQGKRGIASVEQNRQNDRYVECSPLALDISPDNTMEFRISLIIATSPKGTTLIPAYIQLGLCEGMVKVVLSLSNSKSDRHAELYVSSGEGTGRYSEVAEYIKGMMMQFIADQSTGT
;
A
#
# COMPACT_ATOMS: atom_id res chain seq x y z
N MET A 1 -26.20 -26.14 17.66
CA MET A 1 -26.07 -25.01 18.62
C MET A 1 -24.90 -25.26 19.53
N GLY A 2 -24.17 -24.20 19.92
CA GLY A 2 -23.12 -24.19 20.95
C GLY A 2 -21.72 -23.94 20.37
N ILE A 3 -21.44 -22.74 19.86
CA ILE A 3 -20.84 -21.58 20.55
C ILE A 3 -19.43 -21.88 21.13
N ILE A 4 -18.43 -21.36 20.43
CA ILE A 4 -17.02 -21.27 20.84
C ILE A 4 -16.90 -20.06 21.81
N PRO A 5 -16.34 -20.20 23.03
CA PRO A 5 -16.04 -19.02 23.83
C PRO A 5 -14.70 -18.40 23.42
N ILE A 6 -14.79 -17.16 22.96
CA ILE A 6 -13.70 -16.18 22.89
C ILE A 6 -13.37 -15.76 24.33
N LEU A 7 -12.10 -15.82 24.74
CA LEU A 7 -11.65 -15.19 25.99
C LEU A 7 -10.34 -14.39 25.80
N ALA A 8 -10.59 -13.12 25.48
CA ALA A 8 -9.95 -11.91 25.98
C ALA A 8 -8.43 -11.92 26.25
N LEU A 9 -7.71 -11.31 25.32
CA LEU A 9 -6.38 -10.74 25.50
C LEU A 9 -6.46 -9.54 26.44
N LYS A 10 -5.93 -9.65 27.67
CA LYS A 10 -5.65 -8.49 28.55
C LYS A 10 -4.15 -8.27 28.61
N ALA A 11 -3.64 -7.42 27.73
CA ALA A 11 -2.28 -6.94 27.79
C ALA A 11 -2.12 -6.00 29.00
N LYS A 12 -1.17 -6.30 29.88
CA LYS A 12 -0.69 -5.38 30.92
C LYS A 12 0.80 -5.21 30.73
N ILE A 13 1.17 -4.34 29.79
CA ILE A 13 2.57 -3.96 29.56
C ILE A 13 2.99 -3.08 30.73
N ARG A 14 3.85 -3.62 31.59
CA ARG A 14 4.52 -2.87 32.66
C ARG A 14 5.94 -2.55 32.16
N ILE A 15 6.17 -1.31 31.76
CA ILE A 15 7.50 -0.82 31.36
C ILE A 15 8.30 -0.50 32.64
N PRO A 16 9.44 -1.15 32.91
CA PRO A 16 10.37 -0.69 33.93
C PRO A 16 11.42 0.27 33.33
N PRO A 17 11.98 1.20 34.14
CA PRO A 17 12.97 2.17 33.66
C PRO A 17 14.34 1.50 33.44
N PRO A 18 15.20 2.05 32.58
CA PRO A 18 16.50 1.44 32.31
C PRO A 18 17.43 1.65 33.51
N ARG A 19 18.03 0.58 34.01
CA ARG A 19 19.20 0.68 34.91
C ARG A 19 20.45 0.16 34.20
N LYS A 20 21.51 0.92 34.45
CA LYS A 20 22.86 0.96 33.88
C LYS A 20 23.56 -0.39 33.68
N ALA A 21 24.49 -0.35 32.73
CA ALA A 21 25.39 -1.39 32.27
C ALA A 21 26.06 -2.24 33.37
N GLY A 22 26.33 -3.51 33.03
CA GLY A 22 27.35 -4.32 33.69
C GLY A 22 27.04 -5.82 33.72
N ILE A 23 27.92 -6.58 33.06
CA ILE A 23 28.25 -7.99 33.31
C ILE A 23 27.28 -9.02 32.68
N GLY A 24 27.87 -9.94 31.89
CA GLY A 24 27.18 -10.94 31.09
C GLY A 24 26.18 -11.77 31.90
N SER A 25 24.92 -11.75 31.46
CA SER A 25 23.84 -12.51 32.08
C SER A 25 23.72 -13.87 31.40
N ARG A 26 24.29 -14.91 32.05
CA ARG A 26 23.96 -16.30 31.75
C ARG A 26 22.62 -16.63 32.43
N THR A 27 21.58 -16.88 31.66
CA THR A 27 20.28 -17.27 32.22
C THR A 27 20.29 -18.76 32.57
N LEU A 28 20.58 -19.07 33.83
CA LEU A 28 20.41 -20.42 34.39
C LEU A 28 18.92 -20.67 34.67
N SER A 29 18.32 -21.65 33.98
CA SER A 29 17.00 -22.15 34.35
C SER A 29 17.15 -23.31 35.32
N ILE A 30 16.90 -23.04 36.61
CA ILE A 30 16.92 -24.06 37.67
C ILE A 30 15.50 -24.61 37.83
N LYS A 31 15.24 -25.83 37.34
CA LYS A 31 14.04 -26.57 37.74
C LYS A 31 14.36 -27.42 38.97
N ARG A 32 13.76 -27.05 40.09
CA ARG A 32 13.83 -27.81 41.35
C ARG A 32 12.97 -29.07 41.21
N TRP A 33 13.61 -30.23 41.10
CA TRP A 33 12.94 -31.51 41.32
C TRP A 33 12.97 -31.81 42.83
N GLN A 34 11.80 -31.94 43.45
CA GLN A 34 11.69 -32.50 44.80
C GLN A 34 11.63 -34.03 44.66
N LYS A 35 12.56 -34.74 45.30
CA LYS A 35 12.43 -36.17 45.61
C LYS A 35 12.47 -36.37 47.13
N PRO A 36 11.84 -37.44 47.64
CA PRO A 36 11.69 -37.68 49.06
C PRO A 36 13.04 -38.03 49.70
N SER A 37 13.21 -37.50 50.91
CA SER A 37 14.19 -37.82 51.97
C SER A 37 15.41 -38.69 51.64
N GLY A 38 16.61 -38.08 51.74
CA GLY A 38 17.87 -38.76 52.03
C GLY A 38 18.71 -39.15 50.81
N GLY A 39 19.57 -38.24 50.33
CA GLY A 39 20.56 -38.55 49.29
C GLY A 39 21.02 -37.31 48.52
N THR A 40 22.32 -37.22 48.24
CA THR A 40 23.05 -36.10 47.62
C THR A 40 22.28 -35.43 46.47
N ARG A 41 22.08 -34.11 46.56
CA ARG A 41 21.41 -33.30 45.54
C ARG A 41 22.26 -33.23 44.28
N MET A 42 21.89 -33.97 43.24
CA MET A 42 22.46 -33.80 41.91
C MET A 42 21.65 -32.75 41.14
N PHE A 43 22.31 -31.65 40.77
CA PHE A 43 21.74 -30.63 39.88
C PHE A 43 22.11 -30.99 38.44
N ILE A 44 21.12 -31.33 37.61
CA ILE A 44 21.34 -31.56 36.18
C ILE A 44 21.18 -30.23 35.47
N PHE A 45 22.29 -29.58 35.15
CA PHE A 45 22.31 -28.38 34.30
C PHE A 45 21.99 -28.81 32.87
N HIS A 46 20.83 -28.41 32.37
CA HIS A 46 20.54 -28.51 30.94
C HIS A 46 21.06 -27.22 30.31
N THR A 47 22.21 -27.30 29.65
CA THR A 47 22.60 -26.27 28.70
C THR A 47 21.60 -26.33 27.55
N VAL A 48 20.86 -25.25 27.32
CA VAL A 48 20.18 -25.07 26.05
C VAL A 48 21.30 -25.06 25.01
N GLN A 49 21.37 -26.08 24.15
CA GLN A 49 22.32 -26.10 23.04
C GLN A 49 22.24 -24.77 22.30
N GLU A 50 23.34 -24.02 22.31
CA GLU A 50 23.49 -22.71 21.67
C GLU A 50 23.38 -22.78 20.13
N ASP A 51 23.20 -23.96 19.55
CA ASP A 51 23.07 -24.18 18.11
C ASP A 51 21.68 -23.89 17.53
N LYS A 52 20.70 -23.51 18.36
CA LYS A 52 19.47 -22.89 17.86
C LYS A 52 19.69 -21.39 17.84
N LEU A 53 19.79 -20.82 16.63
CA LEU A 53 19.70 -19.39 16.36
C LEU A 53 18.49 -18.80 17.10
N LEU A 54 18.72 -18.31 18.32
CA LEU A 54 17.71 -17.65 19.13
C LEU A 54 17.54 -16.25 18.56
N THR A 55 16.47 -16.02 17.80
CA THR A 55 16.08 -14.68 17.38
C THR A 55 15.88 -13.81 18.62
N THR A 56 16.76 -12.85 18.83
CA THR A 56 16.73 -11.96 19.99
C THR A 56 15.74 -10.82 19.76
N TYR A 57 15.33 -10.14 20.83
CA TYR A 57 14.55 -8.89 20.71
C TYR A 57 15.26 -7.85 19.83
N LYS A 58 16.60 -7.80 19.88
CA LYS A 58 17.41 -6.93 19.04
C LYS A 58 17.27 -7.28 17.55
N ASP A 59 17.22 -8.57 17.21
CA ASP A 59 17.04 -9.03 15.83
C ASP A 59 15.63 -8.70 15.30
N ILE A 60 14.61 -8.78 16.15
CA ILE A 60 13.23 -8.37 15.82
C ILE A 60 13.17 -6.87 15.54
N VAL A 61 13.73 -6.04 16.43
CA VAL A 61 13.75 -4.58 16.26
C VAL A 61 14.51 -4.19 14.98
N GLN A 62 15.66 -4.83 14.74
CA GLN A 62 16.43 -4.59 13.52
C GLN A 62 15.63 -4.96 12.27
N SER A 63 15.02 -6.15 12.25
CA SER A 63 14.21 -6.62 11.11
C SER A 63 13.01 -5.70 10.84
N TYR A 64 12.35 -5.23 11.89
CA TYR A 64 11.25 -4.28 11.77
C TYR A 64 11.70 -2.93 11.21
N SER A 65 12.85 -2.42 11.65
CA SER A 65 13.41 -1.17 11.11
C SER A 65 13.78 -1.28 9.62
N VAL A 66 14.29 -2.43 9.18
CA VAL A 66 14.59 -2.70 7.77
C VAL A 66 13.31 -2.77 6.96
N LEU A 67 12.27 -3.43 7.48
CA LEU A 67 10.95 -3.50 6.84
C LEU A 67 10.32 -2.11 6.70
N GLN A 68 10.38 -1.27 7.74
CA GLN A 68 9.88 0.11 7.66
C GLN A 68 10.57 0.93 6.58
N LYS A 69 11.90 0.83 6.49
CA LYS A 69 12.68 1.49 5.42
C LYS A 69 12.27 0.98 4.05
N ARG A 70 12.12 -0.34 3.88
CA ARG A 70 11.68 -0.94 2.61
C ARG A 70 10.29 -0.46 2.20
N ASN A 71 9.34 -0.42 3.14
CA ASN A 71 7.98 0.04 2.86
C ASN A 71 7.95 1.53 2.49
N ALA A 72 8.77 2.36 3.14
CA ALA A 72 8.91 3.77 2.78
C ALA A 72 9.45 3.93 1.34
N MET A 73 10.49 3.18 0.98
CA MET A 73 11.05 3.20 -0.38
C MET A 73 10.03 2.72 -1.43
N THR A 74 9.33 1.61 -1.18
CA THR A 74 8.26 1.12 -2.06
C THR A 74 7.20 2.19 -2.26
N ARG A 75 6.84 2.91 -1.19
CA ARG A 75 5.84 3.97 -1.26
C ARG A 75 6.27 5.14 -2.11
N ASP A 76 7.47 5.62 -1.89
CA ASP A 76 7.99 6.78 -2.63
C ASP A 76 8.21 6.41 -4.11
N THR A 77 8.59 5.16 -4.39
CA THR A 77 8.67 4.62 -5.76
C THR A 77 7.32 4.61 -6.45
N LEU A 78 6.29 4.00 -5.84
CA LEU A 78 4.96 3.93 -6.45
C LEU A 78 4.33 5.31 -6.64
N ARG A 79 4.63 6.28 -5.77
CA ARG A 79 4.20 7.69 -5.92
C ARG A 79 4.84 8.34 -7.14
N LYS A 80 6.13 8.12 -7.35
CA LYS A 80 6.84 8.59 -8.55
C LYS A 80 6.25 7.95 -9.81
N GLU A 81 6.02 6.63 -9.80
CA GLU A 81 5.43 5.93 -10.94
C GLU A 81 3.99 6.40 -11.24
N ALA A 82 3.18 6.70 -10.22
CA ALA A 82 1.86 7.31 -10.39
C ALA A 82 1.93 8.72 -10.99
N GLN A 83 2.92 9.52 -10.59
CA GLN A 83 3.17 10.84 -11.16
C GLN A 83 3.57 10.73 -12.64
N ASP A 84 4.51 9.86 -12.97
CA ASP A 84 4.99 9.63 -14.34
C ASP A 84 3.86 9.17 -15.26
N LEU A 85 3.00 8.25 -14.80
CA LEU A 85 1.81 7.81 -15.51
C LEU A 85 0.82 8.96 -15.75
N PHE A 86 0.52 9.75 -14.72
CA PHE A 86 -0.40 10.86 -14.84
C PHE A 86 0.11 11.93 -15.82
N GLU A 87 1.39 12.28 -15.75
CA GLU A 87 2.02 13.23 -16.67
C GLU A 87 2.03 12.72 -18.12
N CYS A 88 2.31 11.43 -18.30
CA CYS A 88 2.23 10.78 -19.61
C CYS A 88 0.82 10.85 -20.18
N TYR A 89 -0.18 10.47 -19.38
CA TYR A 89 -1.59 10.52 -19.76
C TYR A 89 -2.03 11.93 -20.14
N VAL A 90 -1.81 12.94 -19.28
CA VAL A 90 -2.18 14.33 -19.57
C VAL A 90 -1.51 14.84 -20.83
N SER A 91 -0.25 14.45 -21.07
CA SER A 91 0.47 14.84 -22.29
C SER A 91 -0.07 14.15 -23.55
N SER A 92 -0.59 12.92 -23.42
CA SER A 92 -1.17 12.15 -24.53
C SER A 92 -2.55 12.63 -24.99
N LEU A 93 -3.22 13.49 -24.22
CA LEU A 93 -4.55 14.02 -24.56
C LEU A 93 -4.53 15.01 -25.73
N ASN A 94 -3.35 15.53 -26.10
CA ASN A 94 -3.12 16.43 -27.25
C ASN A 94 -4.18 17.56 -27.39
N LEU A 95 -4.61 18.13 -26.26
CA LEU A 95 -5.58 19.23 -26.24
C LEU A 95 -4.87 20.58 -26.30
N GLU A 96 -5.48 21.54 -27.01
CA GLU A 96 -4.99 22.93 -27.11
C GLU A 96 -4.90 23.62 -25.74
N SER A 97 -5.84 23.31 -24.83
CA SER A 97 -5.81 23.72 -23.43
C SER A 97 -5.92 22.51 -22.52
N ARG A 98 -5.02 22.46 -21.52
CA ARG A 98 -5.05 21.45 -20.43
C ARG A 98 -5.85 21.92 -19.23
N VAL A 99 -6.57 23.03 -19.38
CA VAL A 99 -7.29 23.71 -18.32
C VAL A 99 -8.67 24.09 -18.83
N ILE A 100 -9.67 23.88 -17.98
CA ILE A 100 -11.04 24.33 -18.18
C ILE A 100 -11.34 25.51 -17.25
N ASP A 101 -12.11 26.46 -17.75
CA ASP A 101 -12.65 27.54 -16.93
C ASP A 101 -13.85 27.01 -16.15
N THR A 102 -13.80 27.15 -14.83
CA THR A 102 -14.87 26.79 -13.91
C THR A 102 -15.36 28.04 -13.19
N PRO A 103 -16.56 28.00 -12.56
CA PRO A 103 -17.03 29.12 -11.74
C PRO A 103 -16.07 29.51 -10.59
N GLN A 104 -15.17 28.60 -10.19
CA GLN A 104 -14.18 28.78 -9.12
C GLN A 104 -12.80 29.17 -9.65
N GLY A 105 -12.66 29.36 -10.97
CA GLY A 105 -11.40 29.66 -11.64
C GLY A 105 -10.95 28.55 -12.58
N LYS A 106 -9.65 28.50 -12.88
CA LYS A 106 -9.05 27.55 -13.82
C LYS A 106 -8.77 26.21 -13.14
N ARG A 107 -9.19 25.09 -13.76
CA ARG A 107 -8.96 23.72 -13.26
C ARG A 107 -8.34 22.85 -14.36
N GLY A 108 -7.46 21.92 -13.98
CA GLY A 108 -6.93 20.93 -14.92
C GLY A 108 -8.03 20.06 -15.54
N ILE A 109 -7.84 19.60 -16.78
CA ILE A 109 -8.77 18.70 -17.48
C ILE A 109 -8.83 17.29 -16.88
N ALA A 110 -7.78 16.89 -16.16
CA ALA A 110 -7.68 15.59 -15.53
C ALA A 110 -7.18 15.75 -14.10
N SER A 111 -7.65 14.87 -13.22
CA SER A 111 -7.25 14.83 -11.81
C SER A 111 -6.91 13.42 -11.36
N VAL A 112 -6.08 13.33 -10.34
CA VAL A 112 -5.83 12.09 -9.60
C VAL A 112 -6.65 12.12 -8.32
N GLU A 113 -7.40 11.06 -8.08
CA GLU A 113 -8.30 10.97 -6.94
C GLU A 113 -8.12 9.62 -6.24
N GLN A 114 -8.22 9.61 -4.91
CA GLN A 114 -8.12 8.40 -4.10
C GLN A 114 -9.30 8.28 -3.14
N ASN A 115 -9.80 7.07 -2.93
CA ASN A 115 -10.84 6.81 -1.94
C ASN A 115 -10.28 7.00 -0.53
N ARG A 116 -10.80 7.99 0.21
CA ARG A 116 -10.40 8.30 1.58
C ARG A 116 -11.50 7.86 2.55
N GLN A 117 -11.38 6.65 3.10
CA GLN A 117 -12.12 6.05 4.25
C GLN A 117 -13.65 6.26 4.39
N ASN A 118 -14.32 6.92 3.44
CA ASN A 118 -15.74 7.29 3.45
C ASN A 118 -16.39 7.03 2.07
N ASP A 119 -15.81 6.15 1.25
CA ASP A 119 -16.21 5.86 -0.13
C ASP A 119 -16.31 7.10 -1.03
N ARG A 120 -15.58 8.14 -0.67
CA ARG A 120 -15.46 9.37 -1.43
C ARG A 120 -14.07 9.49 -2.00
N TYR A 121 -14.02 9.63 -3.32
CA TYR A 121 -12.81 9.98 -4.03
C TYR A 121 -12.51 11.46 -3.80
N VAL A 122 -11.29 11.72 -3.33
CA VAL A 122 -10.80 13.07 -3.08
C VAL A 122 -9.61 13.32 -4.00
N GLU A 123 -9.66 14.46 -4.69
CA GLU A 123 -8.55 14.94 -5.52
C GLU A 123 -7.30 15.14 -4.67
N CYS A 124 -6.17 14.60 -5.14
CA CYS A 124 -4.89 14.70 -4.46
C CYS A 124 -3.74 14.64 -5.46
N SER A 125 -2.57 15.16 -5.06
CA SER A 125 -1.34 14.97 -5.83
C SER A 125 -0.97 13.49 -5.87
N PRO A 126 -0.42 12.98 -6.99
CA PRO A 126 0.14 11.61 -7.05
C PRO A 126 1.15 11.33 -5.93
N LEU A 127 1.92 12.34 -5.51
CA LEU A 127 2.88 12.23 -4.42
C LEU A 127 2.25 12.09 -3.03
N ALA A 128 0.94 12.37 -2.89
CA ALA A 128 0.19 12.24 -1.66
C ALA A 128 -0.64 10.95 -1.59
N LEU A 129 -0.56 10.09 -2.62
CA LEU A 129 -1.27 8.81 -2.65
C LEU A 129 -0.82 7.89 -1.52
N ASP A 130 -1.78 7.25 -0.89
CA ASP A 130 -1.54 6.21 0.11
C ASP A 130 -1.48 4.83 -0.52
N ILE A 131 -0.88 3.91 0.23
CA ILE A 131 -0.68 2.52 -0.17
C ILE A 131 -1.53 1.61 0.69
N SER A 132 -2.12 0.61 0.05
CA SER A 132 -2.88 -0.45 0.67
C SER A 132 -1.97 -1.36 1.53
N PRO A 133 -2.52 -2.13 2.47
CA PRO A 133 -1.77 -3.13 3.22
C PRO A 133 -1.04 -4.16 2.34
N ASP A 134 -1.53 -4.38 1.12
CA ASP A 134 -0.98 -5.34 0.15
C ASP A 134 0.19 -4.76 -0.66
N ASN A 135 0.74 -3.61 -0.27
CA ASN A 135 1.78 -2.85 -0.98
C ASN A 135 1.39 -2.45 -2.41
N THR A 136 0.10 -2.21 -2.63
CA THR A 136 -0.43 -1.69 -3.88
C THR A 136 -0.98 -0.29 -3.69
N MET A 137 -1.01 0.51 -4.75
CA MET A 137 -1.56 1.85 -4.74
C MET A 137 -2.81 1.87 -5.59
N GLU A 138 -3.96 2.10 -4.97
CA GLU A 138 -5.26 2.19 -5.66
C GLU A 138 -5.68 3.66 -5.73
N PHE A 139 -5.99 4.14 -6.94
CA PHE A 139 -6.46 5.49 -7.21
C PHE A 139 -7.29 5.49 -8.50
N ARG A 140 -7.78 6.66 -8.91
CA ARG A 140 -8.36 6.83 -10.25
C ARG A 140 -7.81 8.08 -10.90
N ILE A 141 -7.67 8.04 -12.21
CA ILE A 141 -7.52 9.24 -13.04
C ILE A 141 -8.90 9.59 -13.57
N SER A 142 -9.34 10.82 -13.29
CA SER A 142 -10.65 11.32 -13.72
C SER A 142 -10.47 12.35 -14.83
N LEU A 143 -11.07 12.13 -15.99
CA LEU A 143 -11.18 13.13 -17.05
C LEU A 143 -12.43 13.98 -16.82
N ILE A 144 -12.28 15.30 -16.74
CA ILE A 144 -13.38 16.23 -16.52
C ILE A 144 -13.95 16.64 -17.88
N ILE A 145 -15.21 16.26 -18.13
CA ILE A 145 -15.89 16.58 -19.40
C ILE A 145 -16.61 17.93 -19.31
N ALA A 146 -17.26 18.19 -18.18
CA ALA A 146 -18.07 19.40 -18.01
C ALA A 146 -18.15 19.80 -16.54
N THR A 147 -18.16 21.12 -16.29
CA THR A 147 -18.42 21.68 -14.97
C THR A 147 -19.69 22.53 -15.02
N SER A 148 -20.61 22.26 -14.10
CA SER A 148 -21.85 23.02 -13.94
C SER A 148 -22.03 23.46 -12.49
N PRO A 149 -22.92 24.43 -12.20
CA PRO A 149 -23.27 24.79 -10.83
C PRO A 149 -23.83 23.60 -10.00
N LYS A 150 -24.35 22.57 -10.67
CA LYS A 150 -24.91 21.36 -10.02
C LYS A 150 -23.85 20.29 -9.74
N GLY A 151 -22.66 20.40 -10.32
CA GLY A 151 -21.60 19.40 -10.16
C GLY A 151 -20.67 19.30 -11.38
N THR A 152 -19.64 18.47 -11.22
CA THR A 152 -18.68 18.15 -12.28
C THR A 152 -18.99 16.78 -12.85
N THR A 153 -19.10 16.69 -14.18
CA THR A 153 -19.18 15.42 -14.90
C THR A 153 -17.77 14.95 -15.20
N LEU A 154 -17.46 13.72 -14.76
CA LEU A 154 -16.15 13.11 -14.92
C LEU A 154 -16.26 11.67 -15.43
N ILE A 155 -15.20 11.23 -16.10
CA ILE A 155 -15.01 9.82 -16.51
C ILE A 155 -13.84 9.28 -15.71
N PRO A 156 -14.07 8.31 -14.82
CA PRO A 156 -13.01 7.70 -14.04
C PRO A 156 -12.37 6.52 -14.79
N ALA A 157 -11.05 6.44 -14.73
CA ALA A 157 -10.30 5.20 -14.94
C ALA A 157 -9.68 4.79 -13.61
N TYR A 158 -10.09 3.64 -13.08
CA TYR A 158 -9.60 3.09 -11.82
C TYR A 158 -8.28 2.36 -12.08
N ILE A 159 -7.27 2.67 -11.27
CA ILE A 159 -5.89 2.24 -11.46
C ILE A 159 -5.37 1.64 -10.17
N GLN A 160 -4.75 0.47 -10.29
CA GLN A 160 -3.97 -0.13 -9.23
C GLN A 160 -2.53 -0.30 -9.71
N LEU A 161 -1.57 0.26 -8.96
CA LEU A 161 -0.15 0.05 -9.17
C LEU A 161 0.43 -0.91 -8.14
N GLY A 162 1.36 -1.75 -8.57
CA GLY A 162 2.17 -2.59 -7.69
C GLY A 162 3.55 -2.84 -8.28
N LEU A 163 4.52 -3.19 -7.44
CA LEU A 163 5.84 -3.61 -7.91
C LEU A 163 5.87 -5.14 -8.02
N CYS A 164 6.30 -5.65 -9.17
CA CYS A 164 6.39 -7.08 -9.47
C CYS A 164 7.68 -7.35 -10.24
N GLU A 165 8.63 -8.08 -9.64
CA GLU A 165 9.85 -8.56 -10.30
C GLU A 165 10.67 -7.47 -11.06
N GLY A 166 10.77 -6.26 -10.49
CA GLY A 166 11.49 -5.15 -11.13
C GLY A 166 10.68 -4.41 -12.22
N MET A 167 9.39 -4.72 -12.33
CA MET A 167 8.43 -4.01 -13.16
C MET A 167 7.33 -3.37 -12.31
N VAL A 168 6.66 -2.38 -12.88
CA VAL A 168 5.44 -1.78 -12.37
C VAL A 168 4.27 -2.50 -13.02
N LYS A 169 3.51 -3.24 -12.22
CA LYS A 169 2.23 -3.81 -12.61
C LYS A 169 1.16 -2.71 -12.54
N VAL A 170 0.45 -2.50 -13.63
CA VAL A 170 -0.65 -1.55 -13.76
C VAL A 170 -1.93 -2.33 -14.07
N VAL A 171 -2.91 -2.28 -13.18
CA VAL A 171 -4.24 -2.86 -13.42
C VAL A 171 -5.23 -1.71 -13.64
N LEU A 172 -6.03 -1.84 -14.69
CA LEU A 172 -6.98 -0.82 -15.15
C LEU A 172 -8.41 -1.36 -15.13
N SER A 173 -9.36 -0.50 -14.75
CA SER A 173 -10.80 -0.80 -14.71
C SER A 173 -11.63 0.46 -14.98
N LEU A 174 -12.83 0.28 -15.54
CA LEU A 174 -13.84 1.33 -15.68
C LEU A 174 -14.81 1.42 -14.50
N SER A 175 -14.85 0.40 -13.64
CA SER A 175 -15.63 0.45 -12.40
C SER A 175 -14.75 0.31 -11.17
N ASN A 176 -15.29 0.77 -10.03
CA ASN A 176 -14.65 0.56 -8.73
C ASN A 176 -14.72 -0.91 -8.26
N SER A 177 -15.24 -1.83 -9.08
CA SER A 177 -15.30 -3.24 -8.73
C SER A 177 -13.99 -3.95 -9.07
N LYS A 178 -13.40 -4.64 -8.08
CA LYS A 178 -12.21 -5.49 -8.27
C LYS A 178 -12.44 -6.64 -9.26
N SER A 179 -13.70 -6.97 -9.56
CA SER A 179 -14.09 -8.02 -10.52
C SER A 179 -14.10 -7.56 -11.97
N ASP A 180 -14.07 -6.25 -12.23
CA ASP A 180 -14.24 -5.66 -13.56
C ASP A 180 -12.90 -5.23 -14.17
N ARG A 181 -11.90 -6.10 -14.08
CA ARG A 181 -10.57 -5.80 -14.61
C ARG A 181 -10.63 -5.75 -16.12
N HIS A 182 -10.32 -4.59 -16.69
CA HIS A 182 -10.25 -4.39 -18.14
C HIS A 182 -8.87 -4.65 -18.71
N ALA A 183 -7.80 -4.37 -17.96
CA ALA A 183 -6.44 -4.70 -18.39
C ALA A 183 -5.47 -4.87 -17.24
N GLU A 184 -4.42 -5.60 -17.53
CA GLU A 184 -3.22 -5.75 -16.70
C GLU A 184 -1.99 -5.57 -17.61
N LEU A 185 -1.19 -4.56 -17.31
CA LEU A 185 -0.01 -4.15 -18.08
C LEU A 185 1.21 -4.16 -17.17
N TYR A 186 2.39 -4.42 -17.76
CA TYR A 186 3.66 -4.41 -17.05
C TYR A 186 4.59 -3.41 -17.70
N VAL A 187 5.00 -2.40 -16.93
CA VAL A 187 5.90 -1.34 -17.38
C VAL A 187 7.24 -1.53 -16.68
N SER A 188 8.34 -1.55 -17.43
CA SER A 188 9.69 -1.64 -16.83
C SER A 188 9.90 -0.48 -15.86
N SER A 189 10.33 -0.73 -14.62
CA SER A 189 10.63 0.35 -13.67
C SER A 189 11.83 1.16 -14.15
N GLY A 190 11.83 2.49 -13.99
CA GLY A 190 12.89 3.34 -14.52
C GLY A 190 12.55 4.82 -14.50
N GLU A 191 13.26 5.61 -15.30
CA GLU A 191 12.99 7.03 -15.44
C GLU A 191 12.34 7.35 -16.78
N GLY A 192 11.57 8.44 -16.81
CA GLY A 192 10.93 8.96 -18.02
C GLY A 192 9.48 8.52 -18.15
N THR A 193 8.64 9.52 -18.44
CA THR A 193 7.18 9.38 -18.53
C THR A 193 6.73 8.62 -19.78
N GLY A 194 7.52 8.65 -20.86
CA GLY A 194 7.19 7.99 -22.14
C GLY A 194 6.99 6.47 -22.06
N ARG A 195 7.51 5.82 -21.02
CA ARG A 195 7.29 4.38 -20.74
C ARG A 195 5.82 4.03 -20.52
N TYR A 196 5.02 5.01 -20.09
CA TYR A 196 3.59 4.86 -19.85
C TYR A 196 2.72 5.16 -21.07
N SER A 197 3.31 5.37 -22.25
CA SER A 197 2.56 5.72 -23.48
C SER A 197 1.46 4.69 -23.81
N GLU A 198 1.78 3.40 -23.78
CA GLU A 198 0.80 2.33 -24.02
C GLU A 198 -0.32 2.32 -22.96
N VAL A 199 0.04 2.49 -21.69
CA VAL A 199 -0.93 2.59 -20.59
C VAL A 199 -1.84 3.80 -20.77
N ALA A 200 -1.29 4.95 -21.17
CA ALA A 200 -2.04 6.18 -21.43
C ALA A 200 -3.02 6.01 -22.60
N GLU A 201 -2.61 5.39 -23.71
CA GLU A 201 -3.51 5.05 -24.81
C GLU A 201 -4.62 4.10 -24.37
N TYR A 202 -4.31 3.11 -23.52
CA TYR A 202 -5.32 2.20 -22.99
C TYR A 202 -6.35 2.93 -22.13
N ILE A 203 -5.90 3.84 -21.24
CA ILE A 203 -6.80 4.68 -20.43
C ILE A 203 -7.73 5.49 -21.34
N LYS A 204 -7.18 6.14 -22.39
CA LYS A 204 -8.00 6.88 -23.37
C LYS A 204 -9.03 5.98 -24.05
N GLY A 205 -8.62 4.80 -24.53
CA GLY A 205 -9.51 3.84 -25.17
C GLY A 205 -10.66 3.41 -24.27
N MET A 206 -10.37 3.06 -23.01
CA MET A 206 -11.40 2.71 -22.03
C MET A 206 -12.38 3.86 -21.79
N MET A 207 -11.89 5.08 -21.58
CA MET A 207 -12.74 6.24 -21.34
C MET A 207 -13.64 6.54 -22.55
N MET A 208 -13.12 6.42 -23.77
CA MET A 208 -13.90 6.59 -24.99
C MET A 208 -14.97 5.52 -25.15
N GLN A 209 -14.66 4.26 -24.83
CA GLN A 209 -15.63 3.17 -24.84
C GLN A 209 -16.76 3.45 -23.83
N PHE A 210 -16.41 3.91 -22.63
CA PHE A 210 -17.40 4.29 -21.61
C PHE A 210 -18.36 5.36 -22.13
N ILE A 211 -17.85 6.41 -22.79
CA ILE A 211 -18.69 7.45 -23.40
C ILE A 211 -19.63 6.84 -24.46
N ALA A 212 -19.08 6.00 -25.34
CA ALA A 212 -19.83 5.37 -26.41
C ALA A 212 -20.99 4.52 -25.87
N ASP A 213 -20.73 3.68 -24.87
CA ASP A 213 -21.73 2.80 -24.25
C ASP A 213 -22.88 3.60 -23.62
N GLN A 214 -22.56 4.72 -22.94
CA GLN A 214 -23.57 5.61 -22.36
C GLN A 214 -24.39 6.34 -23.43
N SER A 215 -23.81 6.61 -24.61
CA SER A 215 -24.51 7.27 -25.71
C SER A 215 -25.48 6.35 -26.45
N THR A 216 -25.26 5.03 -26.42
CA THR A 216 -26.10 4.03 -27.08
C THR A 216 -27.27 3.51 -26.21
N GLY A 217 -27.29 3.88 -24.93
CA GLY A 217 -28.30 3.43 -23.95
C GLY A 217 -29.58 4.27 -23.86
N THR A 218 -29.84 5.16 -24.83
CA THR A 218 -31.09 5.95 -24.95
C THR A 218 -32.02 5.35 -25.99
#